data_AF-A0A1Y2K0Q1-F1
#
_entry.id   AF-A0A1Y2K0Q1-F1
#
_cell.length_a   1.000
_cell.length_b   1.000
_cell.length_c   1.000
_cell.angle_alpha   90.00
_cell.angle_beta   90.00
_cell.angle_gamma   90.00
#
_symmetry.space_group_name_H-M   'P 1'
#
loop_
_entity.id
_entity.type
_entity.pdbx_description
1 polymer ?
#
loop_
_entity_poly.entity_id
_entity_poly.type
_entity_poly.pdbx_seq_one_letter_code
_entity_poly.pdbx_strand_id
1 'polypeptide(L)'
;MLEDNHLKNIPWGKLTRDASGKVSATLSIADHSADVAATLEAMLRRAAIRQGLAQLAGWDDLTPVHCARLALLAGLHDIGKFNRGFQNKATGRGSLRGHVAEGMWGLIEHAGQILQSLSVRMGNWCESEAGLLELIFASISHHGQTPPKWKACDIGNLIKAMTR
;
A
#
# COMPACT_ATOMS: atom_id res chain seq x y z
N MET A 1 -11.04 1.67 36.48
CA MET A 1 -10.41 2.82 35.82
C MET A 1 -9.02 2.33 35.41
N LEU A 2 -8.91 1.69 34.24
CA LEU A 2 -7.66 1.13 33.73
C LEU A 2 -7.13 2.10 32.68
N GLU A 3 -5.91 2.57 32.89
CA GLU A 3 -5.21 3.54 32.05
C GLU A 3 -4.79 2.89 30.73
N ASP A 4 -5.68 3.00 29.75
CA ASP A 4 -5.55 2.41 28.41
C ASP A 4 -4.71 3.33 27.48
N ASN A 5 -3.44 3.56 27.87
CA ASN A 5 -2.59 4.55 27.20
C ASN A 5 -1.69 3.97 26.10
N HIS A 6 -1.58 2.65 25.98
CA HIS A 6 -0.71 2.00 24.98
C HIS A 6 -1.41 1.82 23.62
N LEU A 7 -2.74 1.71 23.59
CA LEU A 7 -3.52 1.62 22.35
C LEU A 7 -3.70 2.98 21.64
N LYS A 8 -3.40 4.10 22.31
CA LYS A 8 -3.58 5.45 21.74
C LYS A 8 -2.58 5.82 20.65
N ASN A 9 -1.48 5.07 20.50
CA ASN A 9 -0.39 5.42 19.59
C ASN A 9 -0.17 4.43 18.43
N ILE A 10 -0.96 3.37 18.32
CA ILE A 10 -0.86 2.44 17.18
C ILE A 10 -1.70 3.00 16.02
N PRO A 11 -1.09 3.29 14.85
CA PRO A 11 -1.85 3.77 13.70
C PRO A 11 -2.95 2.78 13.30
N TRP A 12 -4.18 3.25 13.15
CA TRP A 12 -5.33 2.42 12.79
C TRP A 12 -5.52 2.34 11.27
N GLY A 13 -5.84 1.15 10.76
CA GLY A 13 -6.20 0.89 9.37
C GLY A 13 -7.71 0.77 9.16
N LYS A 14 -8.41 0.25 10.18
CA LYS A 14 -9.88 0.21 10.28
C LYS A 14 -10.34 0.67 11.65
N LEU A 15 -11.51 1.30 11.68
CA LEU A 15 -12.17 1.77 12.90
C LEU A 15 -13.64 1.38 12.85
N THR A 16 -14.18 0.97 13.99
CA THR A 16 -15.61 0.71 14.16
C THR A 16 -16.17 1.75 15.13
N ARG A 17 -17.38 2.24 14.86
CA ARG A 17 -18.10 3.16 15.74
C ARG A 17 -19.34 2.47 16.29
N ASP A 18 -19.66 2.76 17.54
CA ASP A 18 -20.93 2.34 18.13
C ASP A 18 -22.09 3.25 17.67
N ALA A 19 -23.30 2.95 18.13
CA ALA A 19 -24.50 3.71 17.81
C ALA A 19 -24.45 5.19 18.27
N SER A 20 -23.57 5.54 19.21
CA SER A 20 -23.35 6.92 19.66
C SER A 20 -22.31 7.67 18.81
N GLY A 21 -21.71 7.01 17.82
CA GLY A 21 -20.65 7.55 16.97
C GLY A 21 -19.26 7.51 17.60
N LYS A 22 -19.11 6.95 18.81
CA LYS A 22 -17.83 6.80 19.48
C LYS A 22 -17.08 5.60 18.91
N VAL A 23 -15.75 5.69 18.81
CA VAL A 23 -14.90 4.57 18.39
C VAL A 23 -15.04 3.44 19.42
N SER A 24 -15.46 2.27 18.96
CA SER A 24 -15.67 1.07 19.77
C SER A 24 -14.60 0.00 19.56
N ALA A 25 -13.94 -0.02 18.39
CA ALA A 25 -12.82 -0.91 18.10
C ALA A 25 -11.92 -0.34 17.00
N THR A 26 -10.66 -0.76 16.97
CA THR A 26 -9.69 -0.44 15.92
C THR A 26 -8.93 -1.70 15.50
N LEU A 27 -8.53 -1.75 14.23
CA LEU A 27 -7.54 -2.69 13.72
C LEU A 27 -6.34 -1.87 13.28
N SER A 28 -5.13 -2.27 13.66
CA SER A 28 -3.92 -1.53 13.28
C SER A 28 -3.72 -1.54 11.77
N ILE A 29 -2.97 -0.57 11.22
CA ILE A 29 -2.62 -0.59 9.80
C ILE A 29 -1.81 -1.86 9.48
N ALA A 30 -0.88 -2.24 10.36
CA ALA A 30 -0.04 -3.43 10.16
C ALA A 30 -0.88 -4.71 10.07
N ASP A 31 -1.85 -4.90 10.98
CA ASP A 31 -2.72 -6.08 10.97
C ASP A 31 -3.63 -6.08 9.74
N HIS A 32 -4.24 -4.93 9.39
CA HIS A 32 -5.04 -4.80 8.17
C HIS A 32 -4.23 -5.09 6.91
N SER A 33 -2.99 -4.61 6.85
CA SER A 33 -2.06 -4.91 5.75
C SER A 33 -1.73 -6.41 5.68
N ALA A 34 -1.52 -7.06 6.81
CA ALA A 34 -1.27 -8.50 6.88
C ALA A 34 -2.49 -9.32 6.43
N ASP A 35 -3.69 -8.95 6.89
CA ASP A 35 -4.95 -9.58 6.48
C ASP A 35 -5.17 -9.49 4.96
N VAL A 36 -4.88 -8.33 4.36
CA VAL A 36 -5.01 -8.12 2.90
C VAL A 36 -3.98 -8.94 2.14
N ALA A 37 -2.72 -8.97 2.58
CA ALA A 37 -1.68 -9.79 1.97
C ALA A 37 -2.03 -11.29 2.02
N ALA A 38 -2.45 -11.77 3.20
CA ALA A 38 -2.87 -13.16 3.39
C ALA A 38 -4.11 -13.52 2.56
N THR A 39 -5.08 -12.60 2.47
CA THR A 39 -6.28 -12.77 1.63
C THR A 39 -5.90 -12.93 0.16
N LEU A 40 -5.03 -12.07 -0.37
CA LEU A 40 -4.58 -12.20 -1.77
C LEU A 40 -3.78 -13.50 -1.98
N GLU A 41 -2.89 -13.86 -1.05
CA GLU A 41 -2.15 -15.12 -1.15
C GLU A 41 -3.10 -16.33 -1.20
N ALA A 42 -4.13 -16.35 -0.36
CA ALA A 42 -5.16 -17.39 -0.38
C ALA A 42 -5.96 -17.41 -1.69
N MET A 43 -6.30 -16.24 -2.24
CA MET A 43 -6.97 -16.13 -3.53
C MET A 43 -6.09 -16.67 -4.67
N LEU A 44 -4.78 -16.39 -4.67
CA LEU A 44 -3.83 -16.88 -5.66
C LEU A 44 -3.58 -18.39 -5.60
N ARG A 45 -4.04 -19.08 -4.54
CA ARG A 45 -4.08 -20.56 -4.53
C ARG A 45 -5.20 -21.12 -5.42
N ARG A 46 -6.18 -20.30 -5.79
CA ARG A 46 -7.24 -20.69 -6.73
C ARG A 46 -6.74 -20.56 -8.16
N ALA A 47 -6.69 -21.68 -8.88
CA ALA A 47 -6.15 -21.75 -10.24
C ALA A 47 -6.75 -20.68 -11.18
N ALA A 48 -8.07 -20.49 -11.14
CA ALA A 48 -8.75 -19.50 -11.99
C ALA A 48 -8.22 -18.07 -11.82
N ILE A 49 -7.96 -17.63 -10.57
CA ILE A 49 -7.44 -16.28 -10.30
C ILE A 49 -5.96 -16.20 -10.71
N ARG A 50 -5.18 -17.19 -10.30
CA ARG A 50 -3.73 -17.25 -10.58
C ARG A 50 -3.44 -17.25 -12.08
N GLN A 51 -4.11 -18.13 -12.82
CA GLN A 51 -3.95 -18.27 -14.27
C GLN A 51 -4.48 -17.05 -15.01
N GLY A 52 -5.58 -16.45 -14.55
CA GLY A 52 -6.07 -15.20 -15.13
C GLY A 52 -5.04 -14.07 -15.05
N LEU A 53 -4.39 -13.92 -13.89
CA LEU A 53 -3.31 -12.93 -13.73
C LEU A 53 -2.05 -13.28 -14.52
N ALA A 54 -1.68 -14.57 -14.61
CA ALA A 54 -0.56 -15.02 -15.44
C ALA A 54 -0.78 -14.68 -16.92
N GLN A 55 -1.98 -14.95 -17.44
CA GLN A 55 -2.35 -14.65 -18.83
C GLN A 55 -2.29 -13.15 -19.13
N LEU A 56 -2.74 -12.30 -18.20
CA LEU A 56 -2.62 -10.84 -18.35
C LEU A 56 -1.16 -10.37 -18.40
N ALA A 57 -0.25 -11.10 -17.77
CA ALA A 57 1.19 -10.86 -17.82
C ALA A 57 1.89 -11.54 -19.01
N GLY A 58 1.16 -12.29 -19.85
CA GLY A 58 1.74 -13.08 -20.95
C GLY A 58 2.57 -14.28 -20.47
N TRP A 59 2.27 -14.81 -19.28
CA TRP A 59 2.96 -15.97 -18.67
C TRP A 59 2.06 -17.20 -18.61
N ASP A 60 2.67 -18.38 -18.59
CA ASP A 60 1.96 -19.65 -18.46
C ASP A 60 1.32 -19.84 -17.06
N ASP A 61 2.05 -19.47 -16.00
CA ASP A 61 1.54 -19.47 -14.62
C ASP A 61 2.32 -18.49 -13.73
N LEU A 62 1.80 -18.20 -12.54
CA LEU A 62 2.52 -17.47 -11.50
C LEU A 62 3.31 -18.43 -10.61
N THR A 63 4.60 -18.15 -10.43
CA THR A 63 5.43 -18.86 -9.45
C THR A 63 5.03 -18.48 -8.01
N PRO A 64 5.37 -19.30 -7.00
CA PRO A 64 5.16 -18.93 -5.60
C PRO A 64 5.79 -17.57 -5.22
N VAL A 65 6.93 -17.24 -5.84
CA VAL A 65 7.61 -15.95 -5.64
C VAL A 65 6.79 -14.80 -6.22
N HIS A 66 6.20 -14.96 -7.42
CA HIS A 66 5.30 -13.96 -7.99
C HIS A 66 4.10 -13.73 -7.06
N CYS A 67 3.50 -14.80 -6.54
CA CYS A 67 2.37 -14.69 -5.63
C CYS A 67 2.72 -13.96 -4.33
N ALA A 68 3.88 -14.29 -3.73
CA ALA A 68 4.33 -13.62 -2.51
C ALA A 68 4.59 -12.12 -2.72
N ARG A 69 5.16 -11.73 -3.86
CA ARG A 69 5.41 -10.32 -4.17
C ARG A 69 4.14 -9.54 -4.50
N LEU A 70 3.16 -10.16 -5.17
CA LEU A 70 1.83 -9.58 -5.36
C LEU A 70 1.10 -9.38 -4.02
N ALA A 71 1.18 -10.35 -3.11
CA ALA A 71 0.63 -10.26 -1.77
C ALA A 71 1.27 -9.11 -0.97
N LEU A 72 2.60 -8.95 -1.05
CA LEU A 72 3.30 -7.81 -0.44
C LEU A 72 2.77 -6.48 -0.97
N LEU A 73 2.68 -6.31 -2.30
CA LEU A 73 2.16 -5.09 -2.92
C LEU A 73 0.72 -4.79 -2.48
N ALA A 74 -0.15 -5.80 -2.43
CA ALA A 74 -1.52 -5.63 -1.95
C ALA A 74 -1.59 -5.19 -0.49
N GLY A 75 -0.72 -5.73 0.37
CA GLY A 75 -0.63 -5.29 1.77
C GLY A 75 -0.25 -3.82 1.92
N LEU A 76 0.49 -3.25 0.95
CA LEU A 76 0.91 -1.85 0.94
C LEU A 76 -0.16 -0.87 0.45
N HIS A 77 -1.30 -1.34 -0.08
CA HIS A 77 -2.29 -0.46 -0.73
C HIS A 77 -2.77 0.71 0.14
N ASP A 78 -2.82 0.50 1.45
CA ASP A 78 -3.29 1.47 2.43
C ASP A 78 -2.15 2.17 3.20
N ILE A 79 -0.89 2.05 2.75
CA ILE A 79 0.27 2.66 3.45
C ILE A 79 0.12 4.17 3.67
N GLY A 80 -0.62 4.85 2.80
CA GLY A 80 -0.94 6.25 2.97
C GLY A 80 -1.70 6.57 4.27
N LYS A 81 -2.36 5.59 4.91
CA LYS A 81 -3.09 5.78 6.18
C LYS A 81 -2.18 6.09 7.37
N PHE A 82 -0.86 5.86 7.28
CA PHE A 82 0.07 6.28 8.32
C PHE A 82 0.15 7.81 8.49
N ASN A 83 -0.36 8.58 7.51
CA ASN A 83 -0.33 10.04 7.60
C ASN A 83 -1.21 10.57 8.76
N ARG A 84 -0.72 11.59 9.46
CA ARG A 84 -1.42 12.19 10.62
C ARG A 84 -2.81 12.72 10.28
N GLY A 85 -3.00 13.21 9.06
CA GLY A 85 -4.29 13.71 8.58
C GLY A 85 -5.37 12.63 8.57
N PHE A 86 -5.02 11.44 8.07
CA PHE A 86 -5.88 10.27 8.10
C PHE A 86 -6.10 9.78 9.54
N GLN A 87 -5.04 9.63 10.33
CA GLN A 87 -5.14 9.14 11.71
C GLN A 87 -6.04 10.02 12.60
N ASN A 88 -6.00 11.33 12.41
CA ASN A 88 -6.83 12.29 13.15
C ASN A 88 -8.35 12.16 12.86
N LYS A 89 -8.77 11.42 11.83
CA LYS A 89 -10.20 11.15 11.57
C LYS A 89 -10.86 10.35 12.70
N ALA A 90 -10.10 9.59 13.49
CA ALA A 90 -10.63 8.89 14.66
C ALA A 90 -11.22 9.86 15.70
N THR A 91 -10.61 11.03 15.90
CA THR A 91 -10.98 12.00 16.94
C THR A 91 -11.91 13.11 16.46
N GLY A 92 -12.37 13.06 15.21
CA GLY A 92 -13.19 14.12 14.60
C GLY A 92 -12.45 15.43 14.35
N ARG A 93 -11.12 15.46 14.57
CA ARG A 93 -10.25 16.64 14.39
C ARG A 93 -9.48 16.62 13.05
N GLY A 94 -9.71 15.61 12.21
CA GLY A 94 -8.99 15.43 10.96
C GLY A 94 -9.48 16.37 9.87
N SER A 95 -8.54 17.00 9.16
CA SER A 95 -8.82 17.64 7.88
C SER A 95 -9.39 16.63 6.86
N LEU A 96 -10.12 17.11 5.85
CA LEU A 96 -10.65 16.34 4.69
C LEU A 96 -9.59 15.60 3.84
N ARG A 97 -8.32 15.62 4.25
CA ARG A 97 -7.19 15.02 3.55
C ARG A 97 -7.32 13.50 3.45
N GLY A 98 -6.92 12.97 2.30
CA GLY A 98 -7.08 11.57 1.95
C GLY A 98 -6.01 10.69 2.58
N HIS A 99 -5.82 9.52 2.02
CA HIS A 99 -4.62 8.70 2.23
C HIS A 99 -3.90 8.40 0.92
N VAL A 100 -4.53 8.59 -0.23
CA VAL A 100 -3.95 8.27 -1.54
C VAL A 100 -2.91 9.30 -1.96
N ALA A 101 -3.30 10.57 -2.09
CA ALA A 101 -2.38 11.63 -2.53
C ALA A 101 -1.25 11.88 -1.51
N GLU A 102 -1.58 11.84 -0.22
CA GLU A 102 -0.62 11.98 0.86
C GLU A 102 0.32 10.78 0.94
N GLY A 103 -0.18 9.56 0.69
CA GLY A 103 0.63 8.36 0.56
C GLY A 103 1.58 8.44 -0.64
N MET A 104 1.08 8.85 -1.81
CA MET A 104 1.90 9.08 -3.01
C MET A 104 3.01 10.09 -2.74
N TRP A 105 2.68 11.21 -2.10
CA TRP A 105 3.67 12.23 -1.76
C TRP A 105 4.75 11.70 -0.82
N GLY A 106 4.36 10.99 0.25
CA GLY A 106 5.32 10.39 1.18
C GLY A 106 6.22 9.34 0.52
N LEU A 107 5.66 8.54 -0.41
CA LEU A 107 6.45 7.59 -1.20
C LEU A 107 7.47 8.29 -2.09
N ILE A 108 7.08 9.42 -2.71
CA ILE A 108 7.97 10.25 -3.52
C ILE A 108 9.09 10.84 -2.66
N GLU A 109 8.75 11.44 -1.53
CA GLU A 109 9.71 12.12 -0.66
C GLU A 109 10.75 11.13 -0.07
N HIS A 110 10.34 9.90 0.17
CA HIS A 110 11.17 8.86 0.78
C HIS A 110 11.53 7.71 -0.17
N ALA A 111 11.42 7.91 -1.49
CA ALA A 111 11.50 6.81 -2.45
C ALA A 111 12.80 6.01 -2.33
N GLY A 112 13.95 6.65 -2.08
CA GLY A 112 15.24 5.94 -1.93
C GLY A 112 15.25 4.94 -0.77
N GLN A 113 14.71 5.29 0.39
CA GLN A 113 14.65 4.41 1.57
C GLN A 113 13.65 3.26 1.37
N ILE A 114 12.51 3.58 0.74
CA ILE A 114 11.48 2.60 0.41
C ILE A 114 11.99 1.61 -0.64
N LEU A 115 12.64 2.11 -1.69
CA LEU A 115 13.26 1.31 -2.74
C LEU A 115 14.34 0.41 -2.18
N GLN A 116 15.22 0.92 -1.30
CA GLN A 116 16.23 0.11 -0.63
C GLN A 116 15.62 -1.02 0.19
N SER A 117 14.54 -0.74 0.93
CA SER A 117 13.87 -1.73 1.78
C SER A 117 13.12 -2.79 0.97
N LEU A 118 12.49 -2.38 -0.14
CA LEU A 118 11.69 -3.26 -0.98
C LEU A 118 12.53 -4.02 -2.01
N SER A 119 13.63 -3.45 -2.52
CA SER A 119 14.49 -4.11 -3.51
C SER A 119 15.05 -5.43 -2.98
N VAL A 120 15.39 -5.51 -1.69
CA VAL A 120 15.80 -6.75 -1.03
C VAL A 120 14.72 -7.84 -1.08
N ARG A 121 13.43 -7.45 -0.99
CA ARG A 121 12.28 -8.37 -1.02
C ARG A 121 11.81 -8.69 -2.44
N MET A 122 11.93 -7.72 -3.34
CA MET A 122 11.45 -7.78 -4.72
C MET A 122 12.50 -8.37 -5.66
N GLY A 123 13.78 -8.36 -5.29
CA GLY A 123 14.89 -8.82 -6.12
C GLY A 123 14.86 -8.15 -7.50
N ASN A 124 15.22 -8.91 -8.53
CA ASN A 124 15.20 -8.44 -9.93
C ASN A 124 13.82 -8.60 -10.59
N TRP A 125 12.71 -8.51 -9.84
CA TRP A 125 11.38 -8.65 -10.43
C TRP A 125 11.05 -7.51 -11.40
N CYS A 126 11.53 -6.31 -11.10
CA CYS A 126 11.47 -5.17 -11.98
C CYS A 126 12.82 -4.99 -12.67
N GLU A 127 12.81 -4.62 -13.96
CA GLU A 127 14.02 -4.31 -14.71
C GLU A 127 14.73 -3.05 -14.19
N SER A 128 14.02 -2.22 -13.44
CA SER A 128 14.53 -0.97 -12.85
C SER A 128 13.80 -0.59 -11.57
N GLU A 129 14.43 0.30 -10.79
CA GLU A 129 13.79 0.94 -9.63
C GLU A 129 12.54 1.73 -10.04
N ALA A 130 12.51 2.28 -11.26
CA ALA A 130 11.34 2.95 -11.81
C ALA A 130 10.14 1.99 -11.91
N GLY A 131 10.36 0.78 -12.44
CA GLY A 131 9.32 -0.24 -12.50
C GLY A 131 8.82 -0.67 -11.12
N LEU A 132 9.71 -0.71 -10.11
CA LEU A 132 9.28 -0.98 -8.73
C LEU A 132 8.42 0.16 -8.16
N LEU A 133 8.78 1.42 -8.40
CA LEU A 133 7.95 2.57 -8.01
C LEU A 133 6.58 2.56 -8.69
N GLU A 134 6.52 2.21 -9.97
CA GLU A 134 5.25 2.10 -10.71
C GLU A 134 4.33 1.04 -10.08
N LEU A 135 4.87 -0.12 -9.68
CA LEU A 135 4.09 -1.15 -8.98
C LEU A 135 3.59 -0.68 -7.62
N ILE A 136 4.42 0.06 -6.86
CA ILE A 136 4.01 0.63 -5.57
C ILE A 136 2.90 1.66 -5.79
N PHE A 137 3.04 2.57 -6.76
CA PHE A 137 2.00 3.55 -7.09
C PHE A 137 0.71 2.90 -7.57
N ALA A 138 0.80 1.84 -8.37
CA ALA A 138 -0.36 1.06 -8.77
C ALA A 138 -1.07 0.45 -7.56
N SER A 139 -0.31 -0.07 -6.58
CA SER A 139 -0.89 -0.69 -5.38
C SER A 139 -1.67 0.28 -4.50
N ILE A 140 -1.28 1.57 -4.44
CA ILE A 140 -1.93 2.57 -3.59
C ILE A 140 -3.01 3.40 -4.30
N SER A 141 -3.15 3.24 -5.62
CA SER A 141 -4.14 3.97 -6.42
C SER A 141 -5.53 3.36 -6.23
N HIS A 142 -6.44 4.10 -5.59
CA HIS A 142 -7.82 3.67 -5.40
C HIS A 142 -8.60 3.63 -6.73
N HIS A 143 -9.23 2.49 -7.02
CA HIS A 143 -10.28 2.30 -8.05
C HIS A 143 -9.86 2.26 -9.52
N GLY A 144 -8.68 1.73 -9.86
CA GLY A 144 -8.33 1.48 -11.27
C GLY A 144 -8.25 2.76 -12.14
N GLN A 145 -8.32 3.94 -11.51
CA GLN A 145 -7.79 5.14 -12.10
C GLN A 145 -6.28 4.95 -12.15
N THR A 146 -5.72 4.94 -13.36
CA THR A 146 -4.30 5.19 -13.52
C THR A 146 -3.93 6.40 -12.66
N PRO A 147 -2.76 6.41 -11.99
CA PRO A 147 -2.23 7.66 -11.45
C PRO A 147 -2.50 8.76 -12.49
N PRO A 148 -2.93 9.98 -12.08
CA PRO A 148 -3.12 11.09 -13.03
C PRO A 148 -1.92 11.06 -13.96
N LYS A 149 -2.11 11.15 -15.30
CA LYS A 149 -1.03 10.99 -16.29
C LYS A 149 0.10 11.98 -16.00
N TRP A 150 0.95 11.65 -15.04
CA TRP A 150 2.31 12.10 -14.92
C TRP A 150 2.89 11.49 -16.16
N LYS A 151 3.25 12.35 -17.12
CA LYS A 151 3.87 11.84 -18.33
C LYS A 151 5.04 10.97 -17.86
N ALA A 152 5.35 9.88 -18.54
CA ALA A 152 6.51 9.06 -18.18
C ALA A 152 7.80 9.90 -18.01
N CYS A 153 7.86 11.10 -18.61
CA CYS A 153 8.90 12.10 -18.35
C CYS A 153 8.92 12.67 -16.93
N ASP A 154 7.80 12.81 -16.22
CA ASP A 154 7.71 13.40 -14.89
C ASP A 154 8.18 12.43 -13.80
N ILE A 155 7.84 11.15 -13.92
CA ILE A 155 8.36 10.08 -13.05
C ILE A 155 9.86 9.87 -13.35
N GLY A 156 10.25 9.82 -14.63
CA GLY A 156 11.65 9.73 -15.02
C GLY A 156 12.49 10.94 -14.56
N ASN A 157 11.93 12.14 -14.55
CA ASN A 157 12.58 13.34 -14.03
C ASN A 157 12.64 13.36 -12.50
N LEU A 158 11.60 12.87 -11.80
CA LEU A 158 11.64 12.66 -10.35
C LEU A 158 12.75 11.67 -9.97
N ILE A 159 12.80 10.52 -10.64
CA ILE A 159 13.81 9.49 -10.38
C ILE A 159 15.21 10.03 -10.67
N LYS A 160 15.41 10.76 -11.77
CA LYS A 160 16.68 11.46 -12.09
C LYS A 160 17.06 12.56 -11.10
N ALA A 161 16.09 13.21 -10.46
CA ALA A 161 16.34 14.23 -9.44
C ALA A 161 16.69 13.61 -8.07
N MET A 162 16.26 12.37 -7.82
CA MET A 162 16.49 11.63 -6.58
C MET A 162 17.75 10.74 -6.59
N THR A 163 18.34 10.52 -7.76
CA THR A 163 19.56 9.69 -7.96
C THR A 163 20.83 10.52 -8.17
N ARG A 164 20.78 11.83 -7.87
CA ARG A 164 21.94 12.73 -7.79
C ARG A 164 22.21 13.10 -6.34
#